data_AF-A0A5Y0S932-F1
#
_entry.id   AF-A0A5Y0S932-F1
#
_cell.length_a   1.000
_cell.length_b   1.000
_cell.length_c   1.000
_cell.angle_alpha   90.00
_cell.angle_beta   90.00
_cell.angle_gamma   90.00
#
_symmetry.space_group_name_H-M   'P 1'
#
loop_
_entity.id
_entity.type
_entity.pdbx_description
1 polymer ?
#
loop_
_entity_poly.entity_id
_entity_poly.type
_entity_poly.pdbx_seq_one_letter_code
_entity_poly.pdbx_strand_id
1 'polypeptide(L)'
;PTGALDSQSGREVLAILCELNRRGHTVVMVTHDMDVARHAQRIIELRDGEIISDSGRHIPDTESLPLPAVVRPRKRLYLSDRFRESLYMALKTMHAHRLRTALTMTGIVFGIAAVVTVVALGEGA
;
A
#
# COMPACT_ATOMS: atom_id res chain seq x y z
N PRO A 1 4.31 12.91 5.66
CA PRO A 1 5.21 11.95 4.96
C PRO A 1 6.71 12.31 5.02
N THR A 2 7.09 13.56 5.31
CA THR A 2 8.49 13.98 5.53
C THR A 2 9.00 13.76 6.96
N GLY A 3 8.13 13.48 7.93
CA GLY A 3 8.50 13.40 9.36
C GLY A 3 9.40 12.22 9.76
N ALA A 4 9.72 11.30 8.84
CA ALA A 4 10.64 10.18 9.06
C ALA A 4 11.92 10.27 8.20
N LEU A 5 12.13 11.39 7.49
CA LEU A 5 13.27 11.63 6.61
C LEU A 5 14.12 12.77 7.15
N ASP A 6 15.43 12.74 6.87
CA ASP A 6 16.31 13.88 7.13
C ASP A 6 15.99 15.07 6.21
N SER A 7 16.49 16.26 6.56
CA SER A 7 16.17 17.52 5.86
C SER A 7 16.65 17.57 4.41
N GLN A 8 17.63 16.77 4.00
CA GLN A 8 18.07 16.68 2.61
C GLN A 8 17.12 15.77 1.82
N SER A 9 16.87 14.56 2.32
CA SER A 9 15.94 13.62 1.68
C SER A 9 14.52 14.17 1.60
N GLY A 10 14.07 14.92 2.63
CA GLY A 10 12.76 15.57 2.64
C GLY A 10 12.58 16.62 1.53
N ARG A 11 13.64 17.40 1.22
CA ARG A 11 13.62 18.39 0.13
C ARG A 11 13.57 17.73 -1.25
N GLU A 12 14.26 16.61 -1.42
CA GLU A 12 14.24 15.86 -2.69
C GLU A 12 12.84 15.27 -2.96
N VAL A 13 12.22 14.67 -1.95
CA VAL A 13 10.83 14.19 -2.05
C VAL A 13 9.88 15.34 -2.36
N LEU A 14 10.02 16.49 -1.69
CA LEU A 14 9.18 17.66 -1.93
C LEU A 14 9.33 18.19 -3.36
N ALA A 15 10.56 18.22 -3.90
CA ALA A 15 10.81 18.60 -5.28
C ALA A 15 10.11 17.67 -6.30
N ILE A 16 10.13 16.35 -6.06
CA ILE A 16 9.41 15.37 -6.89
C ILE A 16 7.91 15.61 -6.84
N LEU A 17 7.35 15.88 -5.66
CA LEU A 17 5.92 16.15 -5.49
C LEU A 17 5.49 17.44 -6.20
N CYS A 18 6.29 18.51 -6.11
CA CYS A 18 6.06 19.75 -6.84
C CYS A 18 6.10 19.53 -8.36
N GLU A 19 7.05 18.72 -8.84
CA GLU A 19 7.14 18.37 -10.26
C GLU A 19 5.94 17.55 -10.75
N LEU A 20 5.48 16.58 -9.96
CA LEU A 20 4.26 15.82 -10.26
C LEU A 20 3.03 16.74 -10.31
N ASN A 21 2.93 17.68 -9.36
CA ASN A 21 1.85 18.65 -9.37
C ASN A 21 1.87 19.54 -10.62
N ARG A 22 3.06 19.97 -11.06
CA ARG A 22 3.27 20.72 -12.29
C ARG A 22 2.89 19.92 -13.55
N ARG A 23 2.99 18.59 -13.51
CA ARG A 23 2.54 17.68 -14.60
C ARG A 23 1.03 17.43 -14.61
N GLY A 24 0.26 18.09 -13.73
CA GLY A 24 -1.20 17.96 -13.67
C GLY A 24 -1.70 16.88 -12.70
N HIS A 25 -0.82 16.29 -11.88
CA HIS A 25 -1.26 15.40 -10.81
C HIS A 25 -1.77 16.20 -9.60
N THR A 26 -2.93 15.84 -9.08
CA THR A 26 -3.40 16.37 -7.79
C THR A 26 -2.59 15.74 -6.66
N VAL A 27 -1.81 16.55 -5.95
CA VAL A 27 -1.04 16.12 -4.79
C VAL A 27 -1.68 16.69 -3.53
N VAL A 28 -2.02 15.82 -2.58
CA VAL A 28 -2.48 16.21 -1.24
C VAL A 28 -1.46 15.70 -0.23
N MET A 29 -0.91 16.61 0.56
CA MET A 29 0.12 16.30 1.56
C MET A 29 -0.33 16.83 2.92
N VAL A 30 -0.17 15.99 3.94
CA VAL A 30 -0.40 16.36 5.34
C VAL A 30 0.95 16.60 6.01
N THR A 31 1.13 17.77 6.61
CA THR A 31 2.34 18.15 7.36
C THR A 31 1.95 19.01 8.57
N HIS A 32 2.74 18.90 9.64
CA HIS A 32 2.68 19.82 10.78
C HIS A 32 3.75 20.92 10.69
N ASP A 33 4.66 20.82 9.72
CA ASP A 33 5.71 21.79 9.45
C ASP A 33 5.24 22.83 8.44
N MET A 34 5.25 24.10 8.84
CA MET A 34 4.82 25.22 8.02
C MET A 34 5.79 25.53 6.88
N ASP A 35 7.09 25.27 7.05
CA ASP A 35 8.09 25.50 5.99
C ASP A 35 7.82 24.57 4.80
N VAL A 36 7.43 23.33 5.08
CA VAL A 36 6.98 22.37 4.07
C VAL A 36 5.63 22.79 3.48
N ALA A 37 4.68 23.23 4.31
CA ALA A 37 3.35 23.64 3.85
C ALA A 37 3.39 24.83 2.87
N ARG A 38 4.33 25.77 3.08
CA ARG A 38 4.54 26.94 2.20
C ARG A 38 4.89 26.60 0.75
N HIS A 39 5.33 25.37 0.47
CA HIS A 39 5.62 24.93 -0.89
C HIS A 39 4.35 24.51 -1.65
N ALA A 40 3.22 24.34 -0.96
CA ALA A 40 1.94 24.01 -1.57
C ALA A 40 1.22 25.25 -2.12
N GLN A 41 0.43 25.05 -3.19
CA GLN A 41 -0.38 26.12 -3.79
C GLN A 41 -1.65 26.46 -2.97
N ARG A 42 -2.07 25.55 -2.09
CA ARG A 42 -3.20 25.73 -1.17
C ARG A 42 -2.88 25.07 0.16
N ILE A 43 -3.06 25.80 1.24
CA ILE A 43 -2.86 25.36 2.61
C ILE A 43 -4.23 25.35 3.30
N ILE A 44 -4.60 24.20 3.86
CA ILE A 44 -5.82 24.03 4.65
C ILE A 44 -5.37 23.66 6.06
N GLU A 45 -5.75 24.46 7.04
CA GLU A 45 -5.46 24.20 8.45
C GLU A 45 -6.66 23.53 9.12
N LEU A 46 -6.38 22.42 9.78
CA LEU A 46 -7.35 21.61 10.51
C LEU A 46 -7.05 21.67 12.01
N ARG A 47 -8.09 21.87 12.81
CA ARG A 47 -8.00 21.83 14.27
C ARG A 47 -9.27 21.20 14.84
N ASP A 48 -9.10 20.23 15.73
CA ASP A 48 -10.21 19.55 16.42
C ASP A 48 -11.29 18.97 15.47
N GLY A 49 -10.87 18.54 14.27
CA GLY A 49 -11.76 17.99 13.24
C GLY A 49 -12.44 19.03 12.35
N GLU A 50 -12.22 20.32 12.62
CA GLU A 50 -12.77 21.44 11.86
C GLU A 50 -11.71 22.14 11.00
N ILE A 51 -12.13 22.71 9.86
CA ILE A 51 -11.27 23.56 9.04
C ILE A 51 -11.31 24.97 9.61
N ILE A 52 -10.17 25.44 10.10
CA ILE A 52 -10.06 26.78 10.70
C ILE A 52 -9.52 27.82 9.72
N SER A 53 -8.77 27.39 8.71
CA SER A 53 -8.20 28.27 7.69
C SER A 53 -8.07 27.53 6.36
N ASP A 54 -8.31 28.25 5.27
CA ASP A 54 -8.12 27.79 3.91
C ASP A 54 -7.56 28.95 3.10
N SER A 55 -6.32 28.82 2.61
CA SER A 55 -5.65 29.85 1.83
C SER A 55 -6.29 30.07 0.45
N GLY A 56 -7.32 29.30 0.10
CA GLY A 56 -8.09 29.43 -1.13
C GLY A 56 -7.50 28.64 -2.29
N ARG A 57 -8.30 28.52 -3.35
CA ARG A 57 -7.91 27.79 -4.56
C ARG A 57 -7.06 28.70 -5.44
N HIS A 58 -5.76 28.42 -5.55
CA HIS A 58 -5.04 28.80 -6.76
C HIS A 58 -5.57 27.91 -7.87
N ILE A 59 -6.32 28.48 -8.81
CA ILE A 59 -6.69 27.83 -10.06
C ILE A 59 -5.57 28.20 -11.03
N PRO A 60 -4.61 27.31 -11.32
CA PRO A 60 -3.78 27.54 -12.49
C PRO A 60 -4.73 27.55 -13.69
N ASP A 61 -4.45 28.37 -14.71
CA ASP A 61 -5.19 28.42 -15.99
C ASP A 61 -5.07 27.11 -16.82
N THR A 62 -4.99 25.97 -16.14
CA THR A 62 -5.07 24.65 -16.72
C THR A 62 -6.50 24.47 -17.21
N GLU A 63 -6.68 24.75 -18.50
CA GLU A 63 -7.66 24.10 -19.37
C GLU A 63 -8.06 22.76 -18.77
N SER A 64 -9.36 22.53 -18.62
CA SER A 64 -9.91 21.36 -17.95
C SER A 64 -9.39 20.08 -18.65
N LEU A 65 -8.23 19.60 -18.24
CA LEU A 65 -7.62 18.41 -18.81
C LEU A 65 -8.63 17.31 -18.55
N PRO A 66 -9.17 16.67 -19.61
CA PRO A 66 -10.16 15.64 -19.44
C PRO A 66 -9.58 14.62 -18.47
N LEU A 67 -10.30 14.37 -17.36
CA LEU A 67 -9.93 13.38 -16.37
C LEU A 67 -9.48 12.13 -17.14
N PRO A 68 -8.22 11.67 -16.99
CA PRO A 68 -7.77 10.50 -17.71
C PRO A 68 -8.77 9.39 -17.40
N ALA A 69 -9.37 8.83 -18.46
CA ALA A 69 -10.40 7.81 -18.33
C ALA A 69 -9.86 6.74 -17.38
N VAL A 70 -10.46 6.61 -16.20
CA VAL A 70 -10.08 5.59 -15.23
C VAL A 70 -10.30 4.26 -15.94
N VAL A 71 -9.21 3.65 -16.42
CA VAL A 71 -9.25 2.36 -17.11
C VAL A 71 -9.70 1.34 -16.09
N ARG A 72 -11.01 1.09 -16.05
CA ARG A 72 -11.59 0.04 -15.22
C ARG A 72 -11.03 -1.29 -15.71
N PRO A 73 -10.25 -2.03 -14.89
CA PRO A 73 -9.67 -3.28 -15.34
C PRO A 73 -10.79 -4.26 -15.74
N ARG A 74 -10.67 -4.87 -16.94
CA ARG A 74 -11.63 -5.87 -17.45
C ARG A 74 -11.65 -7.07 -16.48
N LYS A 75 -12.77 -7.25 -15.78
CA LYS A 75 -13.00 -8.23 -14.70
C LYS A 75 -12.69 -9.72 -15.01
N ARG A 76 -12.62 -10.14 -16.28
CA ARG A 76 -12.74 -11.56 -16.65
C ARG A 76 -11.42 -12.34 -16.72
N LEU A 77 -10.27 -11.67 -16.75
CA LEU A 77 -8.94 -12.32 -16.75
C LEU A 77 -8.19 -12.22 -15.41
N TYR A 78 -8.80 -11.61 -14.38
CA TYR A 78 -8.10 -11.20 -13.16
C TYR A 78 -7.95 -12.30 -12.09
N LEU A 79 -8.73 -13.39 -12.19
CA LEU A 79 -8.77 -14.40 -11.13
C LEU A 79 -7.50 -15.25 -11.13
N SER A 80 -7.06 -15.73 -12.30
CA SER A 80 -5.86 -16.55 -12.44
C SER A 80 -4.60 -15.78 -12.06
N ASP A 81 -4.48 -14.52 -12.49
CA ASP A 81 -3.31 -13.69 -12.18
C ASP A 81 -3.23 -13.36 -10.68
N ARG A 82 -4.37 -13.07 -10.05
CA ARG A 82 -4.43 -12.81 -8.61
C ARG A 82 -4.08 -14.05 -7.76
N PHE A 83 -4.54 -15.24 -8.16
CA PHE A 83 -4.18 -16.48 -7.47
C PHE A 83 -2.67 -16.75 -7.56
N ARG A 84 -2.08 -16.57 -8.75
CA ARG A 84 -0.63 -16.72 -8.96
C ARG A 84 0.18 -15.72 -8.14
N GLU A 85 -0.25 -14.46 -8.11
CA GLU A 85 0.43 -13.42 -7.34
C GLU A 85 0.34 -13.66 -5.84
N SER A 86 -0.83 -14.06 -5.35
CA SER A 86 -1.04 -14.38 -3.94
C SER A 86 -0.19 -15.59 -3.51
N LEU A 87 -0.12 -16.63 -4.35
CA LEU A 87 0.73 -17.80 -4.10
C LEU A 87 2.22 -17.44 -4.09
N TYR A 88 2.67 -16.59 -5.01
CA TYR A 88 4.05 -16.12 -5.05
C TYR A 88 4.42 -15.34 -3.78
N MET A 89 3.56 -14.42 -3.33
CA MET A 89 3.76 -13.68 -2.08
C MET A 89 3.74 -14.62 -0.85
N ALA A 90 2.85 -15.61 -0.83
CA ALA A 90 2.78 -16.60 0.23
C ALA A 90 4.07 -17.43 0.32
N LEU A 91 4.56 -17.97 -0.81
CA LEU A 91 5.81 -18.73 -0.87
C LEU A 91 7.01 -17.88 -0.45
N LYS A 92 7.10 -16.63 -0.93
CA LYS A 92 8.15 -15.69 -0.55
C LYS A 92 8.15 -15.42 0.97
N THR A 93 6.97 -15.25 1.56
CA THR A 93 6.80 -14.98 2.98
C THR A 93 7.10 -16.21 3.85
N MET A 94 6.62 -17.39 3.44
CA MET A 94 6.95 -18.67 4.10
C MET A 94 8.45 -18.94 4.08
N HIS A 95 9.12 -18.63 2.97
CA HIS A 95 10.57 -18.76 2.85
C HIS A 95 11.35 -17.79 3.75
N ALA A 96 10.80 -16.59 4.01
CA ALA A 96 11.38 -15.64 4.95
C ALA A 96 11.25 -16.09 6.42
N HIS A 97 10.13 -16.75 6.77
CA HIS A 97 9.86 -17.23 8.14
C HIS A 97 10.00 -18.75 8.26
N ARG A 98 11.21 -19.26 8.00
CA ARG A 98 11.50 -20.71 7.94
C ARG A 98 11.14 -21.46 9.23
N LEU A 99 11.50 -20.93 10.40
CA LEU A 99 11.28 -21.63 11.68
C LEU A 99 9.80 -21.79 12.00
N ARG A 100 9.03 -20.70 11.85
CA ARG A 100 7.57 -20.71 12.10
C ARG A 100 6.87 -21.66 11.15
N THR A 101 7.18 -21.57 9.85
CA THR A 101 6.57 -22.41 8.82
C THR A 101 6.90 -23.89 9.01
N ALA A 102 8.15 -24.22 9.35
CA ALA A 102 8.58 -25.59 9.61
C ALA A 102 7.85 -26.20 10.81
N LEU A 103 7.74 -25.45 11.91
CA LEU A 103 7.08 -25.94 13.12
C LEU A 103 5.59 -26.22 12.90
N THR A 104 4.87 -25.32 12.21
CA THR A 104 3.45 -25.53 11.89
C THR A 104 3.24 -26.67 10.91
N MET A 105 4.08 -26.78 9.87
CA MET A 105 3.99 -27.87 8.89
C MET A 105 4.25 -29.22 9.53
N THR A 106 5.25 -29.30 10.42
CA THR A 106 5.62 -30.54 11.10
C THR A 106 4.49 -31.04 12.00
N GLY A 107 3.83 -30.14 12.75
CA GLY A 107 2.67 -30.50 13.56
C GLY A 107 1.51 -31.06 12.73
N ILE A 108 1.22 -30.45 11.58
CA ILE A 108 0.17 -30.94 10.66
C ILE A 108 0.55 -32.31 10.09
N VAL A 109 1.81 -32.49 9.65
CA VAL A 109 2.29 -33.75 9.08
C VAL A 109 2.20 -34.89 10.09
N PHE A 110 2.66 -34.69 11.32
CA PHE A 110 2.56 -35.72 12.36
C PHE A 110 1.11 -36.02 12.75
N GLY A 111 0.25 -34.99 12.81
CA GLY A 111 -1.17 -35.17 13.09
C GLY A 111 -1.87 -36.04 12.03
N ILE A 112 -1.65 -35.75 10.75
CA ILE A 112 -2.23 -36.53 9.64
C ILE A 112 -1.65 -37.96 9.64
N ALA A 113 -0.34 -38.11 9.80
CA ALA A 113 0.31 -39.42 9.80
C ALA A 113 -0.21 -40.34 10.92
N ALA A 114 -0.42 -39.81 12.13
CA ALA A 114 -0.97 -40.57 13.25
C ALA A 114 -2.39 -41.09 12.95
N VAL A 115 -3.27 -40.23 12.44
CA VAL A 115 -4.66 -40.62 12.09
C VAL A 115 -4.67 -41.70 11.01
N VAL A 116 -3.90 -41.52 9.94
CA VAL A 116 -3.82 -42.49 8.84
C VAL A 116 -3.31 -43.85 9.34
N THR A 117 -2.29 -43.85 10.21
CA THR A 117 -1.73 -45.09 10.76
C THR A 117 -2.74 -45.85 11.60
N VAL A 118 -3.48 -45.15 12.46
CA VAL A 118 -4.50 -45.78 13.32
C VAL A 118 -5.65 -46.36 12.49
N VAL A 119 -6.13 -45.65 11.48
CA VAL A 119 -7.21 -46.14 10.60
C VAL A 119 -6.73 -47.35 9.79
N ALA A 120 -5.52 -47.28 9.21
CA ALA A 120 -4.97 -48.39 8.43
C ALA A 120 -4.77 -49.67 9.26
N LEU A 121 -4.35 -49.53 10.52
CA LEU A 121 -4.24 -50.66 11.45
C LEU A 121 -5.61 -51.20 11.88
N GLY A 122 -6.63 -50.32 11.98
CA GLY A 122 -7.98 -50.69 12.39
C GLY A 122 -8.81 -51.36 11.30
N GLU A 123 -8.59 -51.03 10.03
CA GLU A 123 -9.24 -51.69 8.88
C GLU A 123 -8.48 -52.93 8.38
N GLY A 124 -7.19 -53.05 8.74
CA GLY A 124 -6.32 -54.16 8.34
C GLY A 124 -6.30 -55.36 9.30
N ALA A 125 -7.02 -55.28 10.42
CA ALA A 125 -7.22 -56.36 11.40
C ALA A 125 -8.67 -56.86 11.35
#